data_AF-A0A8T4HZQ5-F1
#
_entry.id   AF-A0A8T4HZQ5-F1
#
_cell.length_a   1.000
_cell.length_b   1.000
_cell.length_c   1.000
_cell.angle_alpha   90.00
_cell.angle_beta   90.00
_cell.angle_gamma   90.00
#
_symmetry.space_group_name_H-M   'P 1'
#
loop_
_entity.id
_entity.type
_entity.pdbx_description
1 polymer ?
#
loop_
_entity_poly.entity_id
_entity_poly.type
_entity_poly.pdbx_seq_one_letter_code
_entity_poly.pdbx_strand_id
1 'polypeptide(L)' 'MRFDRPALWQTLPRESVEAFSSQAMVQLILREQTPGQLMTVWRVTADGARMLVRGPEGLYDGYSIPADSLVIEDY' A
#
# COMPACT_ATOMS: atom_id res chain seq x y z
N MET A 1 7.46 -27.73 36.04
CA MET A 1 7.77 -26.83 34.91
C MET A 1 6.47 -26.41 34.25
N ARG A 2 6.22 -25.10 34.12
CA ARG A 2 5.08 -24.53 33.40
C ARG A 2 5.60 -24.07 32.05
N PHE A 3 5.06 -24.60 30.97
CA PHE A 3 5.39 -24.17 29.61
C PHE A 3 4.47 -23.01 29.22
N ASP A 4 5.04 -21.88 28.83
CA ASP A 4 4.28 -20.84 28.16
C ASP A 4 3.88 -21.33 26.77
N ARG A 5 2.59 -21.24 26.46
CA ARG A 5 2.05 -21.60 25.15
C ARG A 5 2.02 -20.33 24.28
N PRO A 6 2.84 -20.23 23.23
CA PRO A 6 2.67 -19.16 22.26
C PRO A 6 1.34 -19.38 21.52
N ALA A 7 0.55 -18.31 21.42
CA ALA A 7 -0.61 -18.26 20.55
C ALA A 7 -0.28 -17.37 19.35
N LEU A 8 -0.51 -17.89 18.15
CA LEU A 8 -0.35 -17.17 16.89
C LEU A 8 -1.74 -17.03 16.27
N TRP A 9 -2.12 -15.80 15.94
CA TRP A 9 -3.35 -15.50 15.20
C TRP A 9 -2.98 -14.81 13.89
N GLN A 10 -3.71 -15.17 12.83
CA GLN A 10 -3.54 -14.57 11.52
C GLN A 10 -4.02 -13.12 11.56
N THR A 11 -3.15 -12.19 11.15
CA THR A 11 -3.51 -10.80 10.89
C THR A 11 -3.59 -10.56 9.38
N LEU A 12 -4.18 -9.44 8.98
CA LEU A 12 -4.12 -9.00 7.59
C LEU A 12 -2.67 -8.67 7.21
N PRO A 13 -2.26 -8.93 5.97
CA PRO A 13 -0.97 -8.48 5.47
C PRO A 13 -0.81 -6.97 5.64
N ARG A 14 0.40 -6.54 6.02
CA ARG A 14 0.76 -5.12 6.13
C ARG A 14 0.57 -4.39 4.80
N GLU A 15 0.87 -5.05 3.70
CA GLU A 15 0.62 -4.57 2.34
C GLU A 15 -0.14 -5.64 1.53
N SER A 16 -1.10 -5.21 0.73
CA SER A 16 -1.82 -6.09 -0.20
C SER A 16 -2.07 -5.38 -1.52
N VAL A 17 -1.90 -6.10 -2.62
CA VAL A 17 -2.12 -5.61 -3.98
C VAL A 17 -3.10 -6.50 -4.72
N GLU A 18 -4.06 -5.90 -5.42
CA GLU A 18 -5.05 -6.61 -6.22
C GLU A 18 -5.31 -5.86 -7.54
N ALA A 19 -5.41 -6.61 -8.64
CA ALA A 19 -5.68 -6.06 -9.96
C ALA A 19 -7.13 -6.35 -10.38
N PHE A 20 -7.86 -5.31 -10.75
CA PHE A 20 -9.26 -5.35 -11.16
C PHE A 20 -9.35 -5.12 -12.67
N SER A 21 -9.24 -6.19 -13.45
CA SER A 21 -9.20 -6.12 -14.91
C SER A 21 -10.46 -5.53 -15.54
N SER A 22 -11.63 -5.70 -14.91
CA SER A 22 -12.90 -5.13 -15.37
C SER A 22 -12.96 -3.60 -15.27
N GLN A 23 -12.12 -3.00 -14.42
CA GLN A 23 -12.05 -1.56 -14.17
C GLN A 23 -10.75 -0.94 -14.67
N ALA A 24 -9.87 -1.74 -15.28
CA ALA A 24 -8.50 -1.35 -15.64
C ALA A 24 -7.74 -0.69 -14.46
N MET A 25 -7.93 -1.23 -13.25
CA MET A 25 -7.41 -0.62 -12.01
C MET A 25 -6.54 -1.60 -11.22
N VAL A 26 -5.55 -1.08 -10.48
CA VAL A 26 -4.85 -1.79 -9.42
C VAL A 26 -5.12 -1.11 -8.09
N GLN A 27 -5.47 -1.89 -7.06
CA GLN A 27 -5.60 -1.42 -5.68
C GLN A 27 -4.38 -1.85 -4.86
N LEU A 28 -3.79 -0.91 -4.14
CA LEU A 28 -2.75 -1.14 -3.14
C LEU A 28 -3.29 -0.69 -1.78
N ILE A 29 -3.30 -1.61 -0.81
CA ILE A 29 -3.64 -1.29 0.57
C ILE A 29 -2.38 -1.36 1.41
N LEU A 30 -2.09 -0.26 2.11
CA LEU A 30 -0.98 -0.12 3.03
C LEU A 30 -1.53 0.03 4.44
N ARG A 31 -1.04 -0.78 5.38
CA ARG A 31 -1.42 -0.76 6.80
C ARG A 31 -0.21 -0.46 7.66
N GLU A 32 -0.45 -0.05 8.90
CA GLU A 32 0.60 0.25 9.89
C GLU A 32 1.59 1.31 9.40
N GLN A 33 1.07 2.33 8.71
CA GLN A 33 1.84 3.48 8.28
C GLN A 33 2.02 4.47 9.43
N THR A 34 3.06 5.31 9.36
CA THR A 34 3.26 6.39 10.33
C THR A 34 2.76 7.70 9.72
N PRO A 35 1.67 8.31 10.25
CA PRO A 35 1.19 9.58 9.74
C PRO A 35 2.27 10.67 9.77
N GLY A 36 2.30 11.51 8.74
CA GLY A 36 3.28 12.59 8.56
C GLY A 36 4.60 12.17 7.90
N GLN A 37 4.85 10.87 7.69
CA GLN A 37 5.93 10.44 6.79
C GLN A 37 5.58 10.74 5.33
N LEU A 38 6.60 10.91 4.50
CA LEU A 38 6.43 11.14 3.07
C LEU A 38 6.54 9.82 2.31
N MET A 39 5.67 9.66 1.32
CA MET A 39 5.58 8.47 0.47
C MET A 39 5.60 8.86 -1.00
N THR A 40 6.33 8.08 -1.79
CA THR A 40 6.27 8.15 -3.26
C THR A 40 5.86 6.78 -3.80
N VAL A 41 4.91 6.75 -4.73
CA VAL A 41 4.36 5.51 -5.28
C VAL A 41 4.59 5.46 -6.79
N TRP A 42 5.18 4.35 -7.24
CA TRP A 42 5.52 4.11 -8.62
C TRP A 42 4.79 2.89 -9.14
N ARG A 43 4.23 3.00 -10.34
CA ARG A 43 3.96 1.85 -11.21
C ARG A 43 5.25 1.47 -11.91
N VAL A 44 5.62 0.21 -11.83
CA VAL A 44 6.76 -0.37 -12.55
C VAL A 44 6.22 -1.19 -13.72
N THR A 45 6.55 -0.80 -14.95
CA THR A 45 6.13 -1.51 -16.16
C THR A 45 7.04 -2.71 -16.43
N ALA A 46 6.64 -3.60 -17.35
CA ALA A 46 7.38 -4.83 -17.65
C ALA A 46 8.80 -4.58 -18.18
N ASP A 47 9.06 -3.40 -18.74
CA ASP A 47 10.38 -2.92 -19.17
C ASP A 47 11.21 -2.28 -18.03
N GLY A 48 10.67 -2.25 -16.80
CA GLY A 48 11.30 -1.67 -15.62
C GLY A 48 11.17 -0.15 -15.49
N ALA A 49 10.50 0.52 -16.44
CA ALA A 49 10.27 1.95 -16.33
C ALA A 49 9.35 2.27 -15.14
N ARG A 50 9.58 3.43 -14.52
CA ARG A 50 8.80 3.91 -13.36
C ARG A 50 7.92 5.07 -13.78
N MET A 51 6.64 4.98 -13.46
CA MET A 51 5.66 6.04 -13.65
C MET A 51 5.03 6.38 -12.30
N LEU A 52 4.92 7.67 -11.97
CA LEU A 52 4.25 8.08 -10.73
C LEU A 52 2.77 7.73 -10.77
N VAL A 53 2.27 7.20 -9.66
CA VAL A 53 0.84 6.89 -9.48
C VAL A 53 0.09 8.17 -9.12
N ARG A 54 -1.11 8.32 -9.69
CA ARG A 54 -2.00 9.45 -9.39
C ARG A 54 -2.62 9.31 -8.00
N GLY A 55 -2.65 10.40 -7.25
CA GLY A 55 -3.24 10.52 -5.94
C GLY A 55 -4.26 11.65 -5.86
N PRO A 56 -4.93 11.81 -4.70
CA PRO A 56 -6.00 12.80 -4.52
C PRO A 56 -5.54 14.25 -4.70
N GLU A 57 -4.26 14.54 -4.44
CA GLU A 57 -3.67 15.89 -4.54
C GLU A 57 -2.71 16.04 -5.75
N GLY A 58 -2.71 15.09 -6.68
CA GLY A 58 -1.83 15.09 -7.85
C GLY A 58 -1.13 13.75 -8.05
N LEU A 59 0.19 13.70 -7.86
CA LEU A 59 0.97 12.47 -7.91
C LEU A 59 1.37 12.07 -6.49
N TYR A 60 1.44 10.78 -6.20
CA TYR A 60 2.09 10.29 -4.99
C TYR A 60 3.61 10.47 -5.12
N ASP A 61 4.08 11.70 -4.96
CA ASP A 61 5.50 12.07 -4.94
C ASP A 61 5.78 12.97 -3.73
N GLY A 62 6.42 12.40 -2.71
CA GLY A 62 6.57 13.07 -1.42
C GLY A 62 5.23 13.35 -0.74
N TYR A 63 4.22 12.51 -0.98
CA TYR A 63 2.89 12.65 -0.40
C TYR A 63 2.92 12.38 1.11
N SER A 64 2.37 13.30 1.91
CA SER A 64 2.30 13.13 3.36
C SER A 64 1.22 12.12 3.73
N ILE A 65 1.61 11.05 4.40
CA ILE A 65 0.73 9.98 4.86
C ILE A 65 -0.26 10.56 5.90
N PRO A 66 -1.59 10.56 5.63
CA PRO A 66 -2.56 11.19 6.52
C PRO A 66 -3.01 10.26 7.66
N ALA A 67 -2.86 8.95 7.50
CA ALA A 67 -3.38 7.93 8.40
C ALA A 67 -2.47 6.70 8.42
N ASP A 68 -2.68 5.82 9.40
CA ASP A 68 -1.97 4.54 9.52
C ASP A 68 -2.41 3.48 8.50
N SER A 69 -3.51 3.73 7.80
CA SER A 69 -4.02 2.89 6.72
C SER A 69 -4.34 3.74 5.49
N LEU A 70 -3.89 3.28 4.31
CA LEU A 70 -4.17 3.89 3.02
C LEU A 70 -4.66 2.86 2.02
N VAL A 71 -5.60 3.30 1.18
CA VAL A 71 -6.03 2.60 -0.03
C VAL A 71 -5.66 3.49 -1.21
N ILE A 72 -4.90 2.94 -2.14
CA ILE A 72 -4.40 3.61 -3.35
C ILE A 72 -4.97 2.88 -4.54
N GLU A 73 -5.55 3.62 -5.48
CA GLU A 73 -6.12 3.10 -6.71
C GLU A 73 -5.41 3.73 -7.90
N ASP A 74 -4.76 2.89 -8.72
CA ASP A 74 -4.15 3.29 -9.99
C ASP A 74 -5.04 2.84 -11.16
N TYR A 75 -5.57 3.80 -11.91
CA TYR A 75 -6.40 3.62 -13.12
C TYR A 75 -5.63 3.97 -14.40
#